data_AF-A0A8S3W8T5-F1
#
_entry.id   AF-A0A8S3W8T5-F1
#
_cell.length_a   1.000
_cell.length_b   1.000
_cell.length_c   1.000
_cell.angle_alpha   90.00
_cell.angle_beta   90.00
_cell.angle_gamma   90.00
#
_symmetry.space_group_name_H-M   'P 1'
#
loop_
_entity.id
_entity.type
_entity.pdbx_description
1 polymer ?
#
loop_
_entity_poly.entity_id
_entity_poly.type
_entity_poly.pdbx_seq_one_letter_code
_entity_poly.pdbx_strand_id
1 'polypeptide(L)'
;MGRKDGKQNNKYLQQKRKELLTLINKVLKLTSVFQTPGNALKSWDHHLEIDSIIREIINIETSFDSKDNKTNRYTNLKKYVNWLHENGAQFEDVEISDFEGFDLGLKAMKDFPEDSLILTVPSKIMMSEKDALESELSLFMNLDPILKNMPNITLALFLLLEKRKEDSFWKPYIDILPDKYNTVLYFTSTELAEIKPSPVFESSLKLYRSIARQYAYFYSKIHTMNLPVLKKLQDIFTYNNYR
;
A
#
# COMPACT_ATOMS: atom_id res chain seq x y z
N MET A 1 34.44 -21.92 11.76
CA MET A 1 34.19 -21.34 10.42
C MET A 1 33.09 -20.27 10.38
N GLY A 2 32.08 -20.24 11.28
CA GLY A 2 30.91 -19.34 11.18
C GLY A 2 31.05 -17.83 11.52
N ARG A 3 32.25 -17.29 11.78
CA ARG A 3 32.43 -15.83 12.05
C ARG A 3 32.73 -15.00 10.79
N LYS A 4 33.16 -15.62 9.68
CA LYS A 4 33.45 -14.92 8.42
C LYS A 4 32.17 -14.71 7.57
N ASP A 5 31.27 -15.69 7.57
CA ASP A 5 30.03 -15.66 6.79
C ASP A 5 29.04 -14.58 7.32
N GLY A 6 28.93 -14.44 8.65
CA GLY A 6 28.10 -13.38 9.26
C GLY A 6 28.61 -11.95 9.02
N LYS A 7 29.93 -11.76 8.86
CA LYS A 7 30.53 -10.45 8.54
C LYS A 7 30.34 -10.07 7.08
N GLN A 8 30.44 -11.04 6.17
CA GLN A 8 30.20 -10.81 4.74
C GLN A 8 28.72 -10.50 4.47
N ASN A 9 27.80 -11.21 5.13
CA ASN A 9 26.36 -10.95 5.01
C ASN A 9 25.99 -9.54 5.53
N ASN A 10 26.53 -9.12 6.68
CA ASN A 10 26.28 -7.77 7.22
C ASN A 10 26.82 -6.66 6.30
N LYS A 11 28.00 -6.85 5.69
CA LYS A 11 28.57 -5.88 4.73
C LYS A 11 27.73 -5.78 3.45
N TYR A 12 27.22 -6.91 2.95
CA TYR A 12 26.33 -6.96 1.79
C TYR A 12 25.00 -6.23 2.05
N LEU A 13 24.35 -6.49 3.20
CA LEU A 13 23.12 -5.81 3.60
C LEU A 13 23.31 -4.29 3.75
N GLN A 14 24.43 -3.85 4.33
CA GLN A 14 24.77 -2.42 4.43
C GLN A 14 24.98 -1.78 3.06
N GLN A 15 25.61 -2.48 2.12
CA GLN A 15 25.79 -2.00 0.75
C GLN A 15 24.44 -1.83 0.04
N LYS A 16 23.55 -2.82 0.14
CA LYS A 16 22.22 -2.77 -0.46
C LYS A 16 21.34 -1.66 0.14
N ARG A 17 21.44 -1.39 1.44
CA ARG A 17 20.76 -0.24 2.09
C ARG A 17 21.27 1.11 1.57
N LYS A 18 22.58 1.25 1.34
CA LYS A 18 23.16 2.48 0.74
C LYS A 18 22.73 2.67 -0.72
N GLU A 19 22.71 1.58 -1.49
CA GLU A 19 22.21 1.55 -2.86
C GLU A 19 20.74 2.00 -2.89
N LEU A 20 19.89 1.41 -2.05
CA LEU A 20 18.48 1.77 -1.91
C LEU A 20 18.30 3.25 -1.58
N LEU A 21 19.00 3.79 -0.57
CA LEU A 21 18.95 5.22 -0.25
C LEU A 21 19.36 6.12 -1.42
N THR A 22 20.31 5.69 -2.24
CA THR A 22 20.73 6.43 -3.44
C THR A 22 19.61 6.50 -4.48
N LEU A 23 18.94 5.37 -4.73
CA LEU A 23 17.81 5.29 -5.66
C LEU A 23 16.62 6.11 -5.14
N ILE A 24 16.31 6.04 -3.86
CA ILE A 24 15.24 6.83 -3.21
C ILE A 24 15.47 8.32 -3.41
N ASN A 25 16.67 8.81 -3.16
CA ASN A 25 17.02 10.21 -3.38
C ASN A 25 16.90 10.61 -4.87
N LYS A 26 17.24 9.70 -5.79
CA LYS A 26 17.08 9.93 -7.23
C LYS A 26 15.60 10.07 -7.61
N VAL A 27 14.72 9.18 -7.13
CA VAL A 27 13.27 9.28 -7.33
C VAL A 27 12.73 10.59 -6.76
N LEU A 28 13.09 10.92 -5.52
CA LEU A 28 12.62 12.15 -4.87
C LEU A 28 13.01 13.40 -5.67
N LYS A 29 14.25 13.45 -6.20
CA LYS A 29 14.73 14.55 -7.05
C LYS A 29 13.97 14.61 -8.36
N LEU A 30 13.87 13.50 -9.11
CA LEU A 30 13.19 13.45 -10.41
C LEU A 30 11.71 13.87 -10.29
N THR A 31 11.02 13.35 -9.28
CA THR A 31 9.59 13.62 -9.09
C THR A 31 9.27 15.01 -8.53
N SER A 32 10.24 15.70 -7.91
CA SER A 32 10.07 17.06 -7.36
C SER A 32 10.38 18.16 -8.37
N VAL A 33 11.27 17.92 -9.33
CA VAL A 33 11.77 18.94 -10.27
C VAL A 33 10.94 19.04 -11.56
N PHE A 34 10.08 18.06 -11.83
CA PHE A 34 9.34 18.04 -13.10
C PHE A 34 8.25 19.11 -13.19
N GLN A 35 8.47 20.09 -14.06
CA GLN A 35 7.61 21.26 -14.26
C GLN A 35 6.99 21.35 -15.67
N THR A 36 6.95 20.27 -16.45
CA THR A 36 6.41 20.30 -17.84
C THR A 36 5.09 19.52 -18.00
N PRO A 37 3.99 19.94 -17.35
CA PRO A 37 2.66 19.42 -17.70
C PRO A 37 2.29 19.89 -19.11
N GLY A 38 1.82 18.97 -19.97
CA GLY A 38 1.28 19.29 -21.29
C GLY A 38 2.13 18.85 -22.50
N ASN A 39 3.29 18.23 -22.30
CA ASN A 39 4.02 17.54 -23.37
C ASN A 39 4.01 16.03 -23.10
N ALA A 40 3.12 15.31 -23.78
CA ALA A 40 2.90 13.88 -23.53
C ALA A 40 4.13 13.01 -23.78
N LEU A 41 4.98 13.37 -24.74
CA LEU A 41 6.22 12.66 -25.00
C LEU A 41 7.20 12.83 -23.82
N LYS A 42 7.41 14.06 -23.35
CA LYS A 42 8.28 14.33 -22.20
C LYS A 42 7.73 13.73 -20.89
N SER A 43 6.41 13.78 -20.69
CA SER A 43 5.75 13.11 -19.55
C SER A 43 6.01 11.60 -19.60
N TRP A 44 5.94 11.00 -20.78
CA TRP A 44 6.18 9.57 -20.99
C TRP A 44 7.64 9.17 -20.74
N ASP A 45 8.59 9.88 -21.35
CA ASP A 45 10.03 9.61 -21.16
C ASP A 45 10.42 9.73 -19.67
N HIS A 46 9.89 10.75 -19.00
CA HIS A 46 10.10 10.92 -17.56
C HIS A 46 9.46 9.79 -16.73
N HIS A 47 8.28 9.30 -17.12
CA HIS A 47 7.67 8.15 -16.47
C HIS A 47 8.53 6.89 -16.61
N LEU A 48 9.06 6.61 -17.82
CA LEU A 48 9.92 5.45 -18.05
C LEU A 48 11.20 5.51 -17.19
N GLU A 49 11.79 6.70 -17.03
CA GLU A 49 12.95 6.88 -16.14
C GLU A 49 12.59 6.58 -14.68
N ILE A 50 11.46 7.10 -14.18
CA ILE A 50 10.99 6.81 -12.81
C ILE A 50 10.70 5.31 -12.65
N ASP A 51 9.98 4.70 -13.57
CA ASP A 51 9.58 3.28 -13.52
C ASP A 51 10.82 2.36 -13.49
N SER A 52 11.85 2.66 -14.28
CA SER A 52 13.12 1.93 -14.23
C SER A 52 13.74 1.94 -12.83
N ILE A 53 13.80 3.10 -12.19
CA ILE A 53 14.38 3.25 -10.85
C ILE A 53 13.51 2.55 -9.79
N ILE A 54 12.19 2.66 -9.90
CA ILE A 54 11.26 1.98 -9.01
C ILE A 54 11.39 0.46 -9.12
N ARG A 55 11.57 -0.10 -10.33
CA ARG A 55 11.83 -1.53 -10.51
C ARG A 55 13.13 -1.97 -9.83
N GLU A 56 14.19 -1.17 -9.94
CA GLU A 56 15.45 -1.43 -9.22
C GLU A 56 15.25 -1.41 -7.69
N ILE A 57 14.50 -0.43 -7.18
CA ILE A 57 14.12 -0.35 -5.77
C ILE A 57 13.37 -1.62 -5.34
N ILE A 58 12.33 -2.01 -6.06
CA ILE A 58 11.53 -3.23 -5.76
C ILE A 58 12.42 -4.48 -5.76
N ASN A 59 13.34 -4.61 -6.72
CA ASN A 59 14.25 -5.75 -6.78
C ASN A 59 15.18 -5.82 -5.56
N ILE A 60 15.64 -4.67 -5.06
CA ILE A 60 16.44 -4.62 -3.83
C ILE A 60 15.58 -4.95 -2.61
N GLU A 61 14.39 -4.37 -2.48
CA GLU A 61 13.47 -4.61 -1.36
C GLU A 61 13.06 -6.08 -1.25
N THR A 62 12.63 -6.68 -2.36
CA THR A 62 12.23 -8.10 -2.42
C THR A 62 13.37 -9.07 -2.14
N SER A 63 14.63 -8.64 -2.29
CA SER A 63 15.79 -9.46 -1.91
C SER A 63 15.97 -9.59 -0.39
N PHE A 64 15.33 -8.71 0.39
CA PHE A 64 15.31 -8.76 1.85
C PHE A 64 14.08 -9.46 2.42
N ASP A 65 12.98 -9.52 1.67
CA ASP A 65 11.76 -10.17 2.12
C ASP A 65 11.92 -11.69 2.12
N SER A 66 11.92 -12.27 3.32
CA SER A 66 11.74 -13.71 3.50
C SER A 66 10.33 -14.07 3.07
N LYS A 67 10.18 -14.53 1.81
CA LYS A 67 8.95 -15.05 1.17
C LYS A 67 7.71 -14.84 2.04
N ASP A 68 7.03 -13.71 1.86
CA ASP A 68 5.71 -13.50 2.44
C ASP A 68 4.87 -14.76 2.18
N ASN A 69 4.44 -15.41 3.26
CA ASN A 69 3.49 -16.51 3.20
C ASN A 69 2.17 -15.90 2.73
N LYS A 70 2.00 -15.79 1.40
CA LYS A 70 0.75 -15.35 0.79
C LYS A 70 -0.35 -16.22 1.36
N THR A 71 -1.10 -15.63 2.28
CA THR A 71 -2.16 -16.33 2.96
C THR A 71 -3.35 -16.25 2.03
N ASN A 72 -3.89 -17.39 1.65
CA ASN A 72 -5.02 -17.44 0.74
C ASN A 72 -6.23 -16.74 1.42
N ARG A 73 -6.62 -15.57 0.91
CA ARG A 73 -7.72 -14.74 1.46
C ARG A 73 -9.03 -15.52 1.61
N TYR A 74 -9.30 -16.49 0.73
CA TYR A 74 -10.49 -17.34 0.79
C TYR A 74 -10.52 -18.19 2.07
N THR A 75 -9.36 -18.60 2.59
CA THR A 75 -9.28 -19.37 3.86
C THR A 75 -9.59 -18.53 5.09
N ASN A 76 -9.52 -17.20 4.99
CA ASN A 76 -9.80 -16.25 6.07
C ASN A 76 -11.24 -15.72 6.06
N LEU A 77 -12.04 -16.01 5.02
CA LEU A 77 -13.42 -15.55 4.89
C LEU A 77 -14.28 -15.91 6.09
N LYS A 78 -14.20 -17.16 6.58
CA LYS A 78 -14.95 -17.59 7.75
C LYS A 78 -14.61 -16.78 9.00
N LYS A 79 -13.31 -16.47 9.20
CA LYS A 79 -12.86 -15.66 10.34
C LYS A 79 -13.36 -14.22 10.21
N TYR A 80 -13.33 -13.66 9.01
CA TYR A 80 -13.84 -12.32 8.72
C TYR A 80 -15.35 -12.21 8.98
N VAL A 81 -16.16 -13.14 8.46
CA VAL A 81 -17.61 -13.17 8.66
C VAL A 81 -17.95 -13.32 10.15
N ASN A 82 -17.26 -14.19 10.88
CA ASN A 82 -17.45 -14.32 12.32
C ASN A 82 -17.14 -13.01 13.05
N TRP A 83 -16.00 -12.37 12.74
CA TRP A 83 -15.61 -11.09 13.34
C TRP A 83 -16.62 -9.97 13.06
N LEU A 84 -17.20 -9.93 11.85
CA LEU A 84 -18.28 -9.01 11.51
C LEU A 84 -19.49 -9.21 12.43
N HIS A 85 -19.99 -10.44 12.58
CA HIS A 85 -21.14 -10.75 13.44
C HIS A 85 -20.87 -10.49 14.92
N GLU A 86 -19.70 -10.91 15.43
CA GLU A 86 -19.27 -10.64 16.82
C GLU A 86 -19.25 -9.15 17.14
N ASN A 87 -19.01 -8.32 16.12
CA ASN A 87 -18.98 -6.88 16.26
C ASN A 87 -20.28 -6.18 15.86
N GLY A 88 -21.36 -6.92 15.63
CA GLY A 88 -22.70 -6.36 15.41
C GLY A 88 -22.97 -5.88 13.99
N ALA A 89 -22.17 -6.31 13.00
CA ALA A 89 -22.57 -6.18 11.61
C ALA A 89 -23.78 -7.06 11.34
N GLN A 90 -24.77 -6.49 10.66
CA GLN A 90 -26.03 -7.15 10.35
C GLN A 90 -26.12 -7.32 8.84
N PHE A 91 -26.21 -8.56 8.40
CA PHE A 91 -26.52 -8.94 7.03
C PHE A 91 -27.12 -10.34 7.10
N GLU A 92 -28.32 -10.48 6.54
CA GLU A 92 -29.03 -11.75 6.43
C GLU A 92 -29.29 -12.01 4.95
N ASP A 93 -29.26 -13.27 4.54
CA ASP A 93 -29.51 -13.69 3.15
C ASP A 93 -28.55 -13.04 2.13
N VAL A 94 -27.32 -12.75 2.57
CA VAL A 94 -26.19 -12.32 1.73
C VAL A 94 -24.97 -13.13 2.10
N GLU A 95 -24.23 -13.60 1.09
CA GLU A 95 -22.96 -14.30 1.28
C GLU A 95 -21.84 -13.63 0.48
N ILE A 96 -20.60 -13.80 0.95
CA ILE A 96 -19.42 -13.44 0.17
C ILE A 96 -19.13 -14.59 -0.79
N SER A 97 -19.06 -14.30 -2.08
CA SER A 97 -18.83 -15.28 -3.15
C SER A 97 -17.79 -14.78 -4.14
N ASP A 98 -17.14 -15.70 -4.83
CA ASP A 98 -16.23 -15.39 -5.95
C ASP A 98 -17.05 -15.17 -7.24
N PHE A 99 -16.72 -14.11 -7.97
CA PHE A 99 -17.33 -13.78 -9.25
C PHE A 99 -16.24 -13.72 -10.32
N GLU A 100 -16.45 -14.47 -11.40
CA GLU A 100 -15.52 -14.49 -12.53
C GLU A 100 -15.31 -13.07 -13.08
N GLY A 101 -14.04 -12.63 -13.09
CA GLY A 101 -13.64 -11.29 -13.55
C GLY A 101 -13.74 -10.18 -12.49
N PHE A 102 -14.36 -10.43 -11.34
CA PHE A 102 -14.56 -9.42 -10.28
C PHE A 102 -13.96 -9.80 -8.91
N ASP A 103 -13.47 -11.04 -8.74
CA ASP A 103 -12.99 -11.59 -7.45
C ASP A 103 -14.13 -11.67 -6.43
N LEU A 104 -13.85 -11.58 -5.13
CA LEU A 104 -14.84 -11.62 -4.07
C LEU A 104 -15.83 -10.44 -4.13
N GLY A 105 -17.12 -10.79 -4.10
CA GLY A 105 -18.24 -9.85 -4.03
C GLY A 105 -19.35 -10.36 -3.11
N LEU A 106 -20.46 -9.62 -3.06
CA LEU A 106 -21.66 -10.00 -2.31
C LEU A 106 -22.70 -10.64 -3.23
N LYS A 107 -23.19 -11.81 -2.84
CA LYS A 107 -24.24 -12.56 -3.51
C LYS A 107 -25.50 -12.57 -2.66
N ALA A 108 -26.61 -12.15 -3.24
CA ALA A 108 -27.92 -12.27 -2.63
C ALA A 108 -28.37 -13.74 -2.62
N MET A 109 -28.92 -14.19 -1.50
CA MET A 109 -29.47 -15.54 -1.31
C MET A 109 -31.00 -15.59 -1.48
N LYS A 110 -31.61 -14.41 -1.63
CA LYS A 110 -33.03 -14.21 -1.94
C LYS A 110 -33.20 -12.93 -2.76
N ASP A 111 -34.41 -12.73 -3.27
CA ASP A 111 -34.78 -11.47 -3.89
C ASP A 111 -35.00 -10.39 -2.82
N PHE A 112 -34.39 -9.22 -3.04
CA PHE A 112 -34.61 -8.03 -2.22
C PHE A 112 -35.44 -7.01 -3.01
N PRO A 113 -36.57 -6.52 -2.46
CA PRO A 113 -37.25 -5.36 -3.01
C PRO A 113 -36.33 -4.13 -3.05
N GLU A 114 -36.62 -3.20 -3.96
CA GLU A 114 -36.00 -1.88 -3.96
C GLU A 114 -36.13 -1.21 -2.57
N ASP A 115 -35.11 -0.43 -2.18
CA ASP A 115 -35.00 0.23 -0.87
C ASP A 115 -34.89 -0.69 0.37
N SER A 116 -34.66 -2.00 0.18
CA SER A 116 -34.40 -2.91 1.30
C SER A 116 -33.08 -2.57 2.02
N LEU A 117 -33.10 -2.58 3.35
CA LEU A 117 -31.88 -2.56 4.15
C LEU A 117 -31.23 -3.94 4.12
N ILE A 118 -30.20 -4.10 3.29
CA ILE A 118 -29.51 -5.38 3.07
C ILE A 118 -28.37 -5.60 4.09
N LEU A 119 -27.67 -4.52 4.48
CA LEU A 119 -26.46 -4.61 5.28
C LEU A 119 -26.27 -3.37 6.16
N THR A 120 -25.91 -3.59 7.42
CA THR A 120 -25.54 -2.55 8.40
C THR A 120 -24.14 -2.82 8.95
N VAL A 121 -23.23 -1.85 8.81
CA VAL A 121 -21.86 -1.90 9.33
C VAL A 121 -21.71 -0.93 10.50
N PRO A 122 -21.47 -1.39 11.74
CA PRO A 122 -21.17 -0.52 12.86
C PRO A 122 -19.89 0.30 12.63
N SER A 123 -19.88 1.58 13.00
CA SER A 123 -18.70 2.42 12.81
C SER A 123 -17.45 1.92 13.56
N LYS A 124 -17.62 1.19 14.66
CA LYS A 124 -16.50 0.65 15.46
C LYS A 124 -15.62 -0.36 14.72
N ILE A 125 -16.11 -0.98 13.63
CA ILE A 125 -15.32 -1.92 12.83
C ILE A 125 -14.73 -1.30 11.57
N MET A 126 -15.08 -0.04 11.29
CA MET A 126 -14.44 0.72 10.23
C MET A 126 -13.01 1.09 10.67
N MET A 127 -12.14 1.25 9.69
CA MET A 127 -10.79 1.78 9.91
C MET A 127 -10.80 3.22 9.37
N SER A 128 -10.58 4.19 10.26
CA SER A 128 -10.75 5.62 9.97
C SER A 128 -9.53 6.44 10.39
N GLU A 129 -9.51 7.72 10.00
CA GLU A 129 -8.48 8.67 10.44
C GLU A 129 -8.46 8.84 11.97
N LYS A 130 -9.62 8.73 12.63
CA LYS A 130 -9.72 8.81 14.09
C LYS A 130 -8.90 7.71 14.76
N ASP A 131 -8.97 6.49 14.22
CA ASP A 131 -8.21 5.35 14.74
C ASP A 131 -6.70 5.57 14.60
N ALA A 132 -6.27 6.18 13.48
CA ALA A 132 -4.88 6.57 13.28
C ALA A 132 -4.42 7.63 14.31
N LEU A 133 -5.26 8.62 14.61
CA LEU A 133 -5.01 9.66 15.62
C LEU A 133 -4.96 9.12 17.05
N GLU A 134 -5.70 8.06 17.34
CA GLU A 134 -5.70 7.39 18.66
C GLU A 134 -4.57 6.35 18.78
N SER A 135 -3.85 6.07 17.68
CA SER A 135 -2.74 5.12 17.63
C SER A 135 -1.37 5.77 17.87
N GLU A 136 -0.33 4.91 17.89
CA GLU A 136 1.07 5.35 17.93
C GLU A 136 1.52 6.17 16.70
N LEU A 137 0.75 6.13 15.60
CA LEU A 137 1.04 6.91 14.39
C LEU A 137 0.83 8.42 14.61
N SER A 138 -0.01 8.80 15.58
CA SER A 138 -0.33 10.19 15.92
C SER A 138 0.89 11.08 16.18
N LEU A 139 1.94 10.53 16.80
CA LEU A 139 3.20 11.24 17.04
C LEU A 139 3.86 11.65 15.72
N PHE A 140 3.86 10.76 14.72
CA PHE A 140 4.42 11.07 13.41
C PHE A 140 3.50 12.02 12.64
N MET A 141 2.18 11.84 12.72
CA MET A 141 1.20 12.72 12.08
C MET A 141 1.34 14.17 12.56
N ASN A 142 1.59 14.40 13.85
CA ASN A 142 1.75 15.74 14.40
C ASN A 142 3.03 16.44 13.92
N LEU A 143 4.05 15.68 13.54
CA LEU A 143 5.35 16.19 13.10
C LEU A 143 5.45 16.33 11.58
N ASP A 144 4.66 15.57 10.83
CA ASP A 144 4.70 15.54 9.37
C ASP A 144 3.54 16.31 8.74
N PRO A 145 3.81 17.38 7.95
CA PRO A 145 2.75 18.21 7.37
C PRO A 145 1.95 17.48 6.28
N ILE A 146 2.50 16.44 5.64
CA ILE A 146 1.76 15.68 4.63
C ILE A 146 0.72 14.82 5.35
N LEU A 147 1.11 14.07 6.37
CA LEU A 147 0.16 13.25 7.14
C LEU A 147 -0.93 14.08 7.82
N LYS A 148 -0.56 15.25 8.35
CA LYS A 148 -1.53 16.14 9.00
C LYS A 148 -2.62 16.65 8.05
N ASN A 149 -2.33 16.78 6.75
CA ASN A 149 -3.23 17.38 5.78
C ASN A 149 -3.77 16.39 4.73
N MET A 150 -3.31 15.14 4.73
CA MET A 150 -3.68 14.12 3.74
C MET A 150 -4.17 12.84 4.44
N PRO A 151 -5.47 12.79 4.85
CA PRO A 151 -6.05 11.66 5.57
C PRO A 151 -5.92 10.33 4.82
N ASN A 152 -5.94 10.34 3.49
CA ASN A 152 -5.75 9.16 2.65
C ASN A 152 -4.37 8.51 2.84
N ILE A 153 -3.31 9.32 2.99
CA ILE A 153 -1.96 8.82 3.24
C ILE A 153 -1.84 8.31 4.67
N THR A 154 -2.43 9.04 5.63
CA THR A 154 -2.52 8.61 7.03
C THR A 154 -3.17 7.24 7.14
N LEU A 155 -4.30 7.03 6.45
CA LEU A 155 -5.01 5.75 6.47
C LEU A 155 -4.18 4.63 5.83
N ALA A 156 -3.43 4.90 4.76
CA ALA A 156 -2.54 3.94 4.13
C ALA A 156 -1.39 3.50 5.08
N LEU A 157 -0.76 4.44 5.78
CA LEU A 157 0.28 4.10 6.77
C LEU A 157 -0.29 3.39 7.99
N PHE A 158 -1.49 3.77 8.44
CA PHE A 158 -2.17 3.10 9.53
C PHE A 158 -2.52 1.66 9.18
N LEU A 159 -3.04 1.42 7.97
CA LEU A 159 -3.29 0.07 7.45
C LEU A 159 -2.01 -0.79 7.46
N LEU A 160 -0.88 -0.23 7.03
CA LEU A 160 0.40 -0.96 7.05
C LEU A 160 0.87 -1.30 8.46
N LEU A 161 0.70 -0.38 9.41
CA LEU A 161 1.01 -0.65 10.82
C LEU A 161 0.13 -1.75 11.40
N GLU A 162 -1.18 -1.71 11.17
CA GLU A 162 -2.12 -2.73 11.63
C GLU A 162 -1.87 -4.08 10.96
N LYS A 163 -1.51 -4.10 9.66
CA LYS A 163 -1.16 -5.33 8.93
C LYS A 163 0.00 -6.09 9.57
N ARG A 164 0.95 -5.39 10.21
CA ARG A 164 2.11 -5.99 10.89
C ARG A 164 1.78 -6.50 12.29
N LYS A 165 0.67 -6.10 12.89
CA LYS A 165 0.26 -6.53 14.23
C LYS A 165 -0.53 -7.83 14.13
N GLU A 166 0.01 -8.91 14.69
CA GLU A 166 -0.67 -10.21 14.73
C GLU A 166 -1.96 -10.19 15.56
N ASP A 167 -2.02 -9.30 16.56
CA ASP A 167 -3.15 -9.06 17.45
C ASP A 167 -3.99 -7.84 17.05
N SER A 168 -3.88 -7.37 15.81
CA SER A 168 -4.70 -6.25 15.32
C SER A 168 -6.19 -6.58 15.42
N PHE A 169 -6.97 -5.63 15.94
CA PHE A 169 -8.43 -5.71 15.93
C PHE A 169 -9.00 -5.89 14.51
N TRP A 170 -8.36 -5.25 13.51
CA TRP A 170 -8.75 -5.33 12.10
C TRP A 170 -8.08 -6.49 11.36
N LYS A 171 -7.33 -7.38 12.03
CA LYS A 171 -6.66 -8.51 11.38
C LYS A 171 -7.59 -9.33 10.47
N PRO A 172 -8.83 -9.70 10.88
CA PRO A 172 -9.74 -10.44 10.01
C PRO A 172 -10.15 -9.67 8.75
N TYR A 173 -10.25 -8.34 8.83
CA TYR A 173 -10.52 -7.47 7.68
C TYR A 173 -9.30 -7.36 6.77
N ILE A 174 -8.10 -7.14 7.32
CA ILE A 174 -6.86 -6.99 6.56
C ILE A 174 -6.51 -8.30 5.83
N ASP A 175 -6.73 -9.44 6.46
CA ASP A 175 -6.42 -10.78 5.93
C ASP A 175 -7.30 -11.22 4.76
N ILE A 176 -8.38 -10.49 4.49
CA ILE A 176 -9.22 -10.71 3.31
C ILE A 176 -9.02 -9.66 2.22
N LEU A 177 -8.15 -8.66 2.41
CA LEU A 177 -7.89 -7.67 1.37
C LEU A 177 -7.16 -8.30 0.17
N PRO A 178 -7.36 -7.79 -1.06
CA PRO A 178 -6.60 -8.22 -2.22
C PRO A 178 -5.09 -7.94 -2.06
N ASP A 179 -4.25 -8.88 -2.49
CA ASP A 179 -2.79 -8.68 -2.57
C ASP A 179 -2.38 -7.77 -3.74
N LYS A 180 -3.26 -7.61 -4.73
CA LYS A 180 -3.05 -6.83 -5.95
C LYS A 180 -4.33 -6.15 -6.36
N TYR A 181 -4.18 -5.01 -7.03
CA TYR A 181 -5.28 -4.22 -7.56
C TYR A 181 -5.07 -3.98 -9.06
N ASN A 182 -6.13 -3.56 -9.75
CA ASN A 182 -6.09 -3.20 -11.17
C ASN A 182 -5.93 -1.68 -11.38
N THR A 183 -5.28 -0.99 -10.44
CA THR A 183 -4.97 0.44 -10.59
C THR A 183 -3.78 0.64 -11.51
N VAL A 184 -3.62 1.83 -12.07
CA VAL A 184 -2.52 2.16 -13.00
C VAL A 184 -1.11 1.98 -12.42
N LEU A 185 -0.98 1.85 -11.10
CA LEU A 185 0.29 1.56 -10.42
C LEU A 185 0.77 0.11 -10.63
N TYR A 186 -0.15 -0.79 -11.02
CA TYR A 186 0.12 -2.20 -11.29
C TYR A 186 0.29 -2.49 -12.79
N PHE A 187 0.05 -1.50 -13.66
CA PHE A 187 0.19 -1.67 -15.10
C PHE A 187 1.67 -1.73 -15.48
N THR A 188 1.97 -2.58 -16.46
CA THR A 188 3.22 -2.56 -17.20
C THR A 188 3.31 -1.31 -18.09
N SER A 189 4.52 -0.93 -18.50
CA SER A 189 4.71 0.20 -19.42
C SER A 189 3.98 -0.04 -20.76
N THR A 190 3.83 -1.29 -21.19
CA THR A 190 3.04 -1.65 -22.37
C THR A 190 1.54 -1.40 -22.17
N GLU A 191 0.96 -1.88 -21.06
CA GLU A 191 -0.46 -1.65 -20.75
C GLU A 191 -0.77 -0.16 -20.56
N LEU A 192 0.15 0.59 -19.94
CA LEU A 192 -0.01 2.03 -19.75
C LEU A 192 0.10 2.80 -21.08
N ALA A 193 0.87 2.30 -22.05
CA ALA A 193 0.99 2.89 -23.36
C ALA A 193 -0.29 2.74 -24.21
N GLU A 194 -1.07 1.66 -24.01
CA GLU A 194 -2.36 1.44 -24.68
C GLU A 194 -3.41 2.51 -24.32
N ILE A 195 -3.20 3.25 -23.23
CA ILE A 195 -4.09 4.36 -22.85
C ILE A 195 -3.91 5.56 -23.80
N LYS A 196 -2.82 5.66 -24.56
CA LYS A 196 -2.60 6.78 -25.49
C LYS A 196 -3.61 6.75 -26.64
N PRO A 197 -4.11 7.91 -27.11
CA PRO A 197 -3.84 9.28 -26.67
C PRO A 197 -4.89 9.82 -25.66
N SER A 198 -5.58 8.94 -24.92
CA SER A 198 -6.68 9.32 -24.02
C SER A 198 -6.26 10.40 -23.02
N PRO A 199 -7.14 11.36 -22.66
CA PRO A 199 -6.86 12.37 -21.65
C PRO A 199 -6.52 11.77 -20.27
N VAL A 200 -6.90 10.52 -20.00
CA VAL A 200 -6.58 9.85 -18.73
C VAL A 200 -5.10 9.45 -18.64
N PHE A 201 -4.39 9.33 -19.76
CA PHE A 201 -2.98 8.95 -19.79
C PHE A 201 -2.12 9.89 -18.94
N GLU A 202 -2.22 11.21 -19.16
CA GLU A 202 -1.48 12.20 -18.38
C GLU A 202 -1.81 12.15 -16.88
N SER A 203 -3.08 11.90 -16.55
CA SER A 203 -3.53 11.77 -15.17
C SER A 203 -2.93 10.51 -14.52
N SER A 204 -2.84 9.40 -15.25
CA SER A 204 -2.18 8.17 -14.79
C SER A 204 -0.68 8.38 -14.54
N LEU A 205 0.03 9.07 -15.43
CA LEU A 205 1.44 9.41 -15.23
C LEU A 205 1.65 10.34 -14.03
N LYS A 206 0.77 11.32 -13.83
CA LYS A 206 0.78 12.21 -12.66
C LYS A 206 0.54 11.44 -11.37
N LEU A 207 -0.42 10.51 -11.34
CA LEU A 207 -0.71 9.67 -10.19
C LEU A 207 0.52 8.81 -9.83
N TYR A 208 1.07 8.08 -10.81
CA TYR A 208 2.28 7.27 -10.61
C TYR A 208 3.43 8.11 -10.03
N ARG A 209 3.71 9.27 -10.62
CA ARG A 209 4.75 10.19 -10.14
C ARG A 209 4.46 10.68 -8.71
N SER A 210 3.20 10.97 -8.37
CA SER A 210 2.83 11.42 -7.03
C SER A 210 3.08 10.32 -5.99
N ILE A 211 2.69 9.08 -6.28
CA ILE A 211 2.89 7.94 -5.38
C ILE A 211 4.38 7.63 -5.21
N ALA A 212 5.15 7.60 -6.30
CA ALA A 212 6.61 7.41 -6.24
C ALA A 212 7.30 8.50 -5.40
N ARG A 213 6.86 9.76 -5.51
CA ARG A 213 7.37 10.87 -4.68
C ARG A 213 7.02 10.69 -3.21
N GLN A 214 5.77 10.36 -2.91
CA GLN A 214 5.30 10.17 -1.53
C GLN A 214 6.04 9.00 -0.86
N TYR A 215 6.17 7.86 -1.56
CA TYR A 215 6.97 6.74 -1.11
C TYR A 215 8.40 7.17 -0.77
N ALA A 216 9.10 7.84 -1.71
CA ALA A 216 10.47 8.26 -1.48
C ALA A 216 10.59 9.24 -0.30
N TYR A 217 9.66 10.19 -0.18
CA TYR A 217 9.58 11.13 0.94
C TYR A 217 9.43 10.41 2.29
N PHE A 218 8.43 9.52 2.41
CA PHE A 218 8.18 8.79 3.65
C PHE A 218 9.29 7.80 3.98
N TYR A 219 9.87 7.14 2.97
CA TYR A 219 11.03 6.27 3.15
C TYR A 219 12.17 7.04 3.81
N SER A 220 12.51 8.23 3.30
CA SER A 220 13.54 9.08 3.90
C SER A 220 13.19 9.48 5.33
N LYS A 221 11.93 9.88 5.62
CA LYS A 221 11.51 10.26 6.98
C LYS A 221 11.58 9.10 7.97
N ILE A 222 11.05 7.94 7.58
CA ILE A 222 11.04 6.70 8.36
C ILE A 222 12.47 6.28 8.75
N HIS A 223 13.46 6.48 7.88
CA HIS A 223 14.85 6.09 8.11
C HIS A 223 15.73 7.16 8.79
N THR A 224 15.27 8.41 8.86
CA THR A 224 16.05 9.54 9.43
C THR A 224 15.54 10.00 10.79
N MET A 225 14.23 9.91 11.04
CA MET A 225 13.62 10.32 12.30
C MET A 225 13.73 9.20 13.35
N ASN A 226 14.05 9.56 14.58
CA ASN A 226 14.14 8.62 15.70
C ASN A 226 12.83 8.57 16.49
N LEU A 227 11.79 7.96 15.91
CA LEU A 227 10.51 7.70 16.59
C LEU A 227 10.26 6.19 16.71
N PRO A 228 9.73 5.70 17.84
CA PRO A 228 9.45 4.27 18.03
C PRO A 228 8.53 3.67 16.95
N VAL A 229 7.46 4.38 16.57
CA VAL A 229 6.52 3.94 15.52
C VAL A 229 7.20 3.76 14.16
N LEU A 230 8.16 4.63 13.82
CA LEU A 230 8.87 4.55 12.54
C LEU A 230 9.81 3.35 12.47
N LYS A 231 10.35 2.88 13.60
CA LYS A 231 11.15 1.65 13.64
C LYS A 231 10.32 0.43 13.24
N LYS A 232 9.05 0.39 13.60
CA LYS A 232 8.12 -0.67 13.16
C LYS A 232 7.85 -0.61 11.66
N LEU A 233 7.76 0.61 11.11
CA LEU A 233 7.58 0.84 9.67
C LEU A 233 8.85 0.52 8.86
N GLN A 234 10.05 0.72 9.38
CA GLN A 234 11.30 0.46 8.66
C GLN A 234 11.38 -0.95 8.07
N ASP A 235 10.83 -1.94 8.76
CA ASP A 235 10.87 -3.34 8.35
C ASP A 235 9.81 -3.71 7.29
N ILE A 236 8.76 -2.89 7.12
CA ILE A 236 7.61 -3.20 6.24
C ILE A 236 7.36 -2.16 5.15
N PHE A 237 7.98 -0.98 5.24
CA PHE A 237 7.74 0.12 4.33
C PHE A 237 8.53 -0.07 3.02
N THR A 238 7.98 -0.91 2.14
CA THR A 238 8.47 -1.15 0.78
C THR A 238 7.60 -0.46 -0.26
N TYR A 239 8.09 -0.28 -1.49
CA TYR A 239 7.27 0.30 -2.56
C TYR A 239 6.04 -0.56 -2.85
N ASN A 240 6.20 -1.89 -2.82
CA ASN A 240 5.09 -2.82 -3.04
C ASN A 240 4.01 -2.73 -1.97
N ASN A 241 4.37 -2.42 -0.72
CA ASN A 241 3.41 -2.22 0.37
C ASN A 241 2.76 -0.82 0.33
N TYR A 242 3.42 0.17 -0.25
CA TYR A 242 2.90 1.54 -0.32
C TYR A 242 2.00 1.83 -1.52
N ARG A 243 2.22 1.15 -2.66
CA ARG A 243 1.48 1.40 -3.91
C ARG A 243 0.05 0.88 -3.90
#